data_AF-A0A1Y1T5T8-F1
#
_entry.id   AF-A0A1Y1T5T8-F1
#
_cell.length_a   1.000
_cell.length_b   1.000
_cell.length_c   1.000
_cell.angle_alpha   90.00
_cell.angle_beta   90.00
_cell.angle_gamma   90.00
#
_symmetry.space_group_name_H-M   'P 1'
#
loop_
_entity.id
_entity.type
_entity.pdbx_description
1 polymer ?
#
loop_
_entity_poly.entity_id
_entity_poly.type
_entity_poly.pdbx_seq_one_letter_code
_entity_poly.pdbx_strand_id
1 'polypeptide(L)'
;MSKRNYNVFFHVHTISGIIISAALFIIFFCGAFALIKDEITAWEKGENVNMKIASDVDYDRAMQSLKDEGLNLTGRDIRMIPPDVKQKMFVGVSASKSENASEEDKLSTYYNLHTRTYELSTYYAFYSIGELIYRLHFFHQIPTYGILTAGFVAFFFLLAIVSGLIVHWKKIVSNFYIFRPKTKLKTIWTDAHTALGVIGLPFQFMFALTSSFLCLSSLILLPINFAYDGNQQQALEDLRPMQKTYEWEEQATGEIPSLNVLYEKTQEKWPEFEAAQVYVKNYGGTNMKFQIDGLLKPDEAFLGHGRVVYDVMSNTITEEKNPEDPGYAETVELAIRRLHFGDFGGLSLKVIYFALAIVTCFVILSGVLIWLEARDKKYIPEKKRKFNRALGYFYVAICMSLYPITAISMLVAKYIPRTMDADRQSILYAVFFIGWLIFTLFFSFRKNNYITTKYSLILGSCFGILVPIINGLVSGNWMWVMYQQDQTAIFFVDIFWICISLISFGILLRMKKPV
;
A
#
# COMPACT_ATOMS: atom_id res chain seq x y z
N MET A 1 -23.89 29.66 -9.10
CA MET A 1 -23.88 28.57 -10.09
C MET A 1 -25.29 28.42 -10.64
N SER A 2 -25.44 28.34 -11.96
CA SER A 2 -26.75 28.11 -12.60
C SER A 2 -27.31 26.74 -12.20
N LYS A 3 -28.65 26.59 -12.25
CA LYS A 3 -29.31 25.31 -11.94
C LYS A 3 -28.82 24.17 -12.84
N ARG A 4 -28.53 24.47 -14.11
CA ARG A 4 -27.96 23.51 -15.08
C ARG A 4 -26.61 22.98 -14.58
N ASN A 5 -25.68 23.88 -14.27
CA ASN A 5 -24.33 23.50 -13.87
C ASN A 5 -24.35 22.72 -12.55
N TYR A 6 -25.18 23.13 -11.59
CA TYR A 6 -25.37 22.38 -10.33
C TYR A 6 -25.81 20.93 -10.61
N ASN A 7 -26.80 20.73 -11.47
CA ASN A 7 -27.28 19.39 -11.81
C ASN A 7 -26.20 18.57 -12.50
N VAL A 8 -25.43 19.15 -13.43
CA VAL A 8 -24.32 18.46 -14.11
C VAL A 8 -23.30 17.97 -13.10
N PHE A 9 -22.76 18.84 -12.24
CA PHE A 9 -21.76 18.41 -11.25
C PHE A 9 -22.33 17.43 -10.23
N PHE A 10 -23.58 17.60 -9.81
CA PHE A 10 -24.25 16.65 -8.92
C PHE A 10 -24.41 15.26 -9.57
N HIS A 11 -24.74 15.22 -10.86
CA HIS A 11 -24.81 13.97 -11.62
C HIS A 11 -23.43 13.34 -11.78
N VAL A 12 -22.39 14.11 -12.11
CA VAL A 12 -21.00 13.63 -12.18
C VAL A 12 -20.60 13.01 -10.84
N HIS A 13 -20.73 13.76 -9.73
CA HIS A 13 -20.42 13.27 -8.37
C HIS A 13 -21.15 11.96 -8.05
N THR A 14 -22.45 11.91 -8.35
CA THR A 14 -23.28 10.75 -8.06
C THR A 14 -22.85 9.54 -8.89
N ILE A 15 -22.63 9.70 -10.19
CA ILE A 15 -22.34 8.58 -11.09
C ILE A 15 -20.92 8.09 -10.87
N SER A 16 -19.93 8.98 -10.80
CA SER A 16 -18.54 8.61 -10.58
C SER A 16 -18.35 7.92 -9.24
N GLY A 17 -19.02 8.37 -8.17
CA GLY A 17 -18.94 7.74 -6.86
C GLY A 17 -19.64 6.37 -6.79
N ILE A 18 -20.84 6.23 -7.36
CA ILE A 18 -21.61 4.97 -7.25
C ILE A 18 -20.97 3.82 -8.01
N ILE A 19 -20.48 4.07 -9.24
CA ILE A 19 -19.88 3.05 -10.11
C ILE A 19 -18.67 2.40 -9.44
N ILE A 20 -17.83 3.18 -8.78
CA ILE A 20 -16.59 2.70 -8.17
C ILE A 20 -16.73 2.28 -6.71
N SER A 21 -17.87 2.55 -6.07
CA SER A 21 -18.03 2.52 -4.61
C SER A 21 -17.51 1.24 -3.93
N ALA A 22 -17.83 0.06 -4.46
CA ALA A 22 -17.38 -1.21 -3.88
C ALA A 22 -15.86 -1.37 -3.97
N ALA A 23 -15.29 -1.11 -5.15
CA ALA A 23 -13.85 -1.17 -5.36
C ALA A 23 -13.13 -0.13 -4.50
N LEU A 24 -13.62 1.11 -4.50
CA LEU A 24 -13.06 2.21 -3.70
C LEU A 24 -13.09 1.91 -2.20
N PHE A 25 -14.16 1.28 -1.70
CA PHE A 25 -14.22 0.84 -0.30
C PHE A 25 -13.13 -0.20 0.00
N ILE A 26 -12.95 -1.21 -0.87
CA ILE A 26 -11.91 -2.24 -0.72
C ILE A 26 -10.52 -1.59 -0.70
N ILE A 27 -10.25 -0.66 -1.64
CA ILE A 27 -9.00 0.10 -1.69
C ILE A 27 -8.77 0.81 -0.36
N PHE A 28 -9.68 1.66 0.11
CA PHE A 28 -9.46 2.39 1.37
C PHE A 28 -9.37 1.48 2.59
N PHE A 29 -10.19 0.43 2.67
CA PHE A 29 -10.16 -0.51 3.78
C PHE A 29 -8.81 -1.24 3.83
N CYS A 30 -8.38 -1.84 2.72
CA CYS A 30 -7.10 -2.57 2.66
C CYS A 30 -5.91 -1.61 2.80
N GLY A 31 -6.02 -0.41 2.25
CA GLY A 31 -5.02 0.66 2.38
C GLY A 31 -4.80 1.09 3.82
N ALA A 32 -5.87 1.14 4.62
CA ALA A 32 -5.76 1.44 6.05
C ALA A 32 -4.84 0.43 6.77
N PHE A 33 -5.03 -0.88 6.53
CA PHE A 33 -4.16 -1.92 7.09
C PHE A 33 -2.77 -1.97 6.43
N ALA A 34 -2.65 -1.57 5.16
CA ALA A 34 -1.38 -1.51 4.46
C ALA A 34 -0.39 -0.50 5.09
N LEU A 35 -0.89 0.59 5.69
CA LEU A 35 -0.06 1.55 6.43
C LEU A 35 0.72 0.92 7.58
N ILE A 36 0.20 -0.18 8.14
CA ILE A 36 0.77 -0.93 9.26
C ILE A 36 1.18 -2.35 8.82
N LYS A 37 1.44 -2.54 7.52
CA LYS A 37 1.82 -3.83 6.93
C LYS A 37 3.03 -4.42 7.65
N ASP A 38 4.04 -3.62 7.92
CA ASP A 38 5.29 -4.13 8.47
C ASP A 38 5.15 -4.55 9.93
N GLU A 39 4.34 -3.84 10.71
CA GLU A 39 3.90 -4.22 12.05
C GLU A 39 3.07 -5.52 12.01
N ILE A 40 2.13 -5.67 11.05
CA ILE A 40 1.34 -6.90 10.87
C ILE A 40 2.26 -8.08 10.51
N THR A 41 3.23 -7.89 9.62
CA THR A 41 4.19 -8.95 9.27
C THR A 41 5.06 -9.33 10.46
N ALA A 42 5.54 -8.36 11.24
CA ALA A 42 6.29 -8.60 12.46
C ALA A 42 5.45 -9.39 13.47
N TRP A 43 4.19 -8.97 13.65
CA TRP A 43 3.22 -9.67 14.49
C TRP A 43 2.97 -11.10 14.03
N GLU A 44 2.81 -11.35 12.72
CA GLU A 44 2.60 -12.70 12.19
C GLU A 44 3.82 -13.60 12.44
N LYS A 45 5.04 -13.06 12.33
CA LYS A 45 6.28 -13.81 12.55
C LYS A 45 6.56 -14.08 14.02
N GLY A 46 6.17 -13.16 14.89
CA GLY A 46 6.51 -13.24 16.32
C GLY A 46 8.01 -13.11 16.60
N GLU A 47 8.79 -12.65 15.62
CA GLU A 47 10.23 -12.40 15.75
C GLU A 47 10.46 -11.07 16.49
N ASN A 48 11.45 -11.03 17.37
CA ASN A 48 11.84 -9.80 18.08
C ASN A 48 12.46 -8.82 17.07
N VAL A 49 11.71 -7.78 16.72
CA VAL A 49 12.18 -6.76 15.77
C VAL A 49 12.92 -5.66 16.54
N ASN A 50 14.25 -5.69 16.52
CA ASN A 50 15.04 -4.54 16.95
C ASN A 50 15.02 -3.51 15.81
N MET A 51 14.22 -2.45 15.95
CA MET A 51 14.01 -1.41 14.93
C MET A 51 15.22 -0.49 14.67
N LYS A 52 16.44 -0.88 15.08
CA LYS A 52 17.63 -0.13 14.67
C LYS A 52 17.86 -0.40 13.18
N ILE A 53 17.73 0.66 12.38
CA ILE A 53 18.11 0.70 10.97
C ILE A 53 19.50 0.06 10.86
N ALA A 54 19.64 -0.98 10.04
CA ALA A 54 20.94 -1.55 9.79
C ALA A 54 21.71 -0.57 8.91
N SER A 55 22.47 0.32 9.54
CA SER A 55 23.36 1.28 8.87
C SER A 55 24.60 0.62 8.25
N ASP A 56 24.80 -0.69 8.46
CA ASP A 56 26.05 -1.37 8.14
C ASP A 56 25.80 -2.57 7.20
N VAL A 57 25.23 -2.32 6.01
CA VAL A 57 25.10 -3.37 4.99
C VAL A 57 26.43 -3.54 4.26
N ASP A 58 27.09 -4.69 4.46
CA ASP A 58 28.20 -5.13 3.61
C ASP A 58 27.69 -5.59 2.23
N TYR A 59 27.82 -4.73 1.22
CA TYR A 59 27.39 -5.00 -0.16
C TYR A 59 28.28 -6.03 -0.86
N ASP A 60 29.57 -6.09 -0.54
CA ASP A 60 30.48 -7.10 -1.08
C ASP A 60 30.09 -8.50 -0.60
N ARG A 61 29.80 -8.64 0.70
CA ARG A 61 29.28 -9.89 1.27
C ARG A 61 27.91 -10.26 0.70
N ALA A 62 27.05 -9.28 0.44
CA ALA A 62 25.78 -9.52 -0.23
C ALA A 62 25.97 -10.11 -1.64
N MET A 63 26.89 -9.56 -2.43
CA MET A 63 27.22 -10.10 -3.75
C MET A 63 27.87 -11.48 -3.66
N GLN A 64 28.73 -11.70 -2.67
CA GLN A 64 29.32 -13.01 -2.44
C GLN A 64 28.26 -14.05 -2.10
N SER A 65 27.27 -13.70 -1.28
CA SER A 65 26.22 -14.65 -0.86
C SER A 65 25.35 -15.09 -2.05
N LEU A 66 25.07 -14.19 -3.00
CA LEU A 66 24.39 -14.56 -4.24
C LEU A 66 25.22 -15.56 -5.06
N LYS A 67 26.54 -15.37 -5.14
CA LYS A 67 27.45 -16.31 -5.82
C LYS A 67 27.57 -17.64 -5.09
N ASP A 68 27.59 -17.63 -3.76
CA ASP A 68 27.67 -18.83 -2.91
C ASP A 68 26.44 -19.75 -3.11
N GLU A 69 25.26 -19.17 -3.39
CA GLU A 69 24.05 -19.89 -3.82
C GLU A 69 24.09 -20.39 -5.28
N GLY A 70 25.20 -20.20 -5.99
CA GLY A 70 25.40 -20.67 -7.36
C GLY A 70 24.88 -19.74 -8.45
N LEU A 71 24.51 -18.49 -8.14
CA LEU A 71 24.05 -17.55 -9.16
C LEU A 71 25.21 -16.98 -9.98
N ASN A 72 25.12 -17.10 -11.30
CA ASN A 72 25.98 -16.37 -12.22
C ASN A 72 25.49 -14.91 -12.34
N LEU A 73 26.24 -13.99 -11.74
CA LEU A 73 25.89 -12.57 -11.72
C LEU A 73 26.34 -11.80 -12.97
N THR A 74 27.17 -12.39 -13.82
CA THR A 74 27.80 -11.70 -14.96
C THR A 74 26.74 -11.10 -15.90
N GLY A 75 26.86 -9.81 -16.20
CA GLY A 75 25.93 -9.10 -17.08
C GLY A 75 24.54 -8.89 -16.50
N ARG A 76 24.35 -9.09 -15.20
CA ARG A 76 23.07 -8.83 -14.52
C ARG A 76 23.07 -7.47 -13.84
N ASP A 77 21.88 -6.91 -13.73
CA ASP A 77 21.57 -5.79 -12.87
C ASP A 77 20.99 -6.33 -11.56
N ILE A 78 21.61 -5.97 -10.43
CA ILE A 78 21.16 -6.31 -9.09
C ILE A 78 20.58 -5.05 -8.44
N ARG A 79 19.31 -5.14 -8.02
CA ARG A 79 18.61 -4.10 -7.26
C ARG A 79 18.47 -4.54 -5.82
N MET A 80 19.00 -3.74 -4.91
CA MET A 80 18.94 -3.92 -3.48
C MET A 80 18.10 -2.81 -2.85
N ILE A 81 17.10 -3.17 -2.07
CA ILE A 81 16.35 -2.21 -1.24
C ILE A 81 16.80 -2.45 0.19
N PRO A 82 17.59 -1.53 0.78
CA PRO A 82 18.13 -1.64 2.14
C PRO A 82 17.05 -2.05 3.15
N PRO A 83 17.47 -2.76 4.21
CA PRO A 83 16.54 -3.39 5.11
C PRO A 83 15.68 -2.35 5.84
N ASP A 84 14.37 -2.61 5.85
CA ASP A 84 13.47 -2.02 6.84
C ASP A 84 13.78 -2.64 8.23
N VAL A 85 12.96 -2.35 9.25
CA VAL A 85 13.06 -2.85 10.64
C VAL A 85 13.35 -4.35 10.80
N LYS A 86 13.16 -5.15 9.74
CA LYS A 86 13.31 -6.61 9.69
C LYS A 86 14.74 -7.11 9.41
N GLN A 87 15.74 -6.25 9.23
CA GLN A 87 17.10 -6.64 8.81
C GLN A 87 17.11 -7.52 7.55
N LYS A 88 16.12 -7.35 6.67
CA LYS A 88 15.97 -8.12 5.42
C LYS A 88 15.98 -7.16 4.26
N MET A 89 17.00 -7.28 3.42
CA MET A 89 17.17 -6.53 2.19
C MET A 89 16.49 -7.28 1.05
N PHE A 90 15.63 -6.61 0.29
CA PHE A 90 15.13 -7.18 -0.96
C PHE A 90 16.24 -7.15 -2.00
N VAL A 91 16.42 -8.25 -2.72
CA VAL A 91 17.41 -8.39 -3.78
C VAL A 91 16.73 -8.89 -5.05
N GLY A 92 16.59 -8.02 -6.05
CA GLY A 92 16.13 -8.39 -7.38
C GLY A 92 17.32 -8.55 -8.32
N VAL A 93 17.39 -9.69 -9.02
CA VAL A 93 18.45 -10.03 -9.96
C VAL A 93 17.83 -10.12 -11.35
N SER A 94 18.24 -9.24 -12.28
CA SER A 94 17.71 -9.23 -13.64
C SER A 94 18.16 -10.44 -14.45
N ALA A 95 17.51 -10.70 -15.57
CA ALA A 95 18.09 -11.51 -16.65
C ALA A 95 19.50 -11.02 -17.01
N SER A 96 20.41 -11.96 -17.28
CA SER A 96 21.76 -11.64 -17.75
C SER A 96 21.72 -11.13 -19.18
N LYS A 97 22.50 -10.07 -19.42
CA LYS A 97 22.74 -9.46 -20.74
C LYS A 97 24.00 -10.02 -21.40
N SER A 98 24.74 -10.91 -20.73
CA SER A 98 25.98 -11.48 -21.25
C SER A 98 25.69 -12.41 -22.44
N GLU A 99 26.52 -12.32 -23.48
CA GLU A 99 26.42 -13.20 -24.66
C GLU A 99 26.57 -14.69 -24.31
N ASN A 100 27.30 -15.00 -23.23
CA ASN A 100 27.58 -16.36 -22.77
C ASN A 100 26.60 -16.84 -21.67
N ALA A 101 25.49 -16.14 -21.46
CA ALA A 101 24.51 -16.50 -20.44
C ALA A 101 23.76 -17.80 -20.77
N SER A 102 23.63 -18.68 -19.77
CA SER A 102 22.78 -19.87 -19.88
C SER A 102 21.29 -19.49 -20.01
N GLU A 103 20.44 -20.43 -20.42
CA GLU A 103 18.99 -20.17 -20.47
C GLU A 103 18.37 -19.90 -19.10
N GLU A 104 18.89 -20.54 -18.05
CA GLU A 104 18.51 -20.21 -16.66
C GLU A 104 18.97 -18.80 -16.29
N ASP A 105 20.10 -18.34 -16.87
CA ASP A 105 20.60 -17.01 -16.60
C ASP A 105 19.79 -15.87 -17.21
N LYS A 106 18.95 -16.18 -18.19
CA LYS A 106 18.04 -15.23 -18.85
C LYS A 106 16.75 -15.00 -18.05
N LEU A 107 16.58 -15.65 -16.91
CA LEU A 107 15.45 -15.43 -16.01
C LEU A 107 15.80 -14.42 -14.92
N SER A 108 14.84 -13.53 -14.63
CA SER A 108 14.91 -12.64 -13.47
C SER A 108 14.48 -13.39 -12.21
N THR A 109 15.22 -13.21 -11.12
CA THR A 109 14.96 -13.87 -9.83
C THR A 109 14.92 -12.85 -8.69
N TYR A 110 14.26 -13.22 -7.59
CA TYR A 110 14.05 -12.32 -6.45
C TYR A 110 14.30 -13.05 -5.13
N TYR A 111 15.09 -12.43 -4.26
CA TYR A 111 15.48 -12.94 -2.96
C TYR A 111 15.24 -11.92 -1.85
N ASN A 112 15.17 -12.42 -0.63
CA ASN A 112 15.41 -11.64 0.59
C ASN A 112 16.75 -12.08 1.18
N LEU A 113 17.61 -11.13 1.49
CA LEU A 113 18.88 -11.34 2.15
C LEU A 113 18.81 -10.82 3.58
N HIS A 114 19.15 -11.63 4.57
CA HIS A 114 19.27 -11.17 5.94
C HIS A 114 20.57 -10.37 6.12
N THR A 115 20.50 -9.10 6.48
CA THR A 115 21.68 -8.20 6.42
C THR A 115 22.72 -8.43 7.51
N ARG A 116 22.44 -9.31 8.49
CA ARG A 116 23.42 -9.74 9.51
C ARG A 116 24.06 -11.10 9.25
N THR A 117 23.29 -12.05 8.73
CA THR A 117 23.74 -13.44 8.51
C THR A 117 24.08 -13.70 7.05
N TYR A 118 23.58 -12.84 6.15
CA TYR A 118 23.69 -12.95 4.70
C TYR A 118 23.07 -14.23 4.13
N GLU A 119 22.13 -14.82 4.87
CA GLU A 119 21.35 -15.95 4.38
C GLU A 119 20.32 -15.46 3.34
N LEU A 120 20.32 -16.13 2.19
CA LEU A 120 19.36 -15.90 1.11
C LEU A 120 18.11 -16.73 1.33
N SER A 121 16.98 -16.14 0.96
CA SER A 121 15.70 -16.82 0.98
C SER A 121 14.85 -16.34 -0.18
N THR A 122 13.99 -17.22 -0.71
CA THR A 122 13.10 -16.81 -1.80
C THR A 122 12.06 -15.81 -1.30
N TYR A 123 11.67 -14.87 -2.18
CA TYR A 123 10.67 -13.86 -1.83
C TYR A 123 9.34 -14.45 -1.32
N TYR A 124 8.94 -15.59 -1.88
CA TYR A 124 7.69 -16.29 -1.55
C TYR A 124 7.75 -17.09 -0.23
N ALA A 125 8.94 -17.47 0.25
CA ALA A 125 9.10 -18.16 1.52
C ALA A 125 8.67 -17.31 2.74
N PHE A 126 8.32 -16.04 2.56
CA PHE A 126 7.86 -15.16 3.65
C PHE A 126 6.60 -14.36 3.31
N TYR A 127 5.71 -14.92 2.47
CA TYR A 127 4.40 -14.31 2.22
C TYR A 127 3.64 -14.10 3.54
N SER A 128 3.01 -12.94 3.74
CA SER A 128 2.31 -12.61 4.99
C SER A 128 0.90 -12.09 4.72
N ILE A 129 0.04 -12.10 5.73
CA ILE A 129 -1.30 -11.51 5.63
C ILE A 129 -1.23 -10.01 5.35
N GLY A 130 -0.22 -9.32 5.88
CA GLY A 130 0.05 -7.92 5.56
C GLY A 130 0.32 -7.71 4.07
N GLU A 131 1.10 -8.60 3.45
CA GLU A 131 1.37 -8.56 2.00
C GLU A 131 0.11 -8.84 1.17
N LEU A 132 -0.75 -9.78 1.59
CA LEU A 132 -2.03 -10.04 0.94
C LEU A 132 -2.92 -8.80 0.91
N ILE A 133 -3.12 -8.17 2.07
CA ILE A 133 -3.98 -7.00 2.21
C ILE A 133 -3.40 -5.81 1.44
N TYR A 134 -2.08 -5.60 1.53
CA TYR A 134 -1.38 -4.59 0.73
C TYR A 134 -1.59 -4.80 -0.77
N ARG A 135 -1.44 -6.03 -1.27
CA ARG A 135 -1.67 -6.34 -2.70
C ARG A 135 -3.12 -6.15 -3.12
N LEU A 136 -4.07 -6.43 -2.21
CA LEU A 136 -5.49 -6.24 -2.47
C LEU A 136 -5.89 -4.76 -2.58
N HIS A 137 -5.17 -3.86 -1.89
CA HIS A 137 -5.36 -2.41 -1.99
C HIS A 137 -5.26 -1.87 -3.42
N PHE A 138 -4.50 -2.52 -4.30
CA PHE A 138 -4.39 -2.18 -5.72
C PHE A 138 -4.77 -3.34 -6.66
N PHE A 139 -5.60 -4.26 -6.17
CA PHE A 139 -6.15 -5.40 -6.89
C PHE A 139 -5.13 -6.28 -7.62
N HIS A 140 -3.91 -6.41 -7.09
CA HIS A 140 -2.85 -7.19 -7.74
C HIS A 140 -3.22 -8.65 -8.02
N GLN A 141 -4.18 -9.20 -7.26
CA GLN A 141 -4.72 -10.55 -7.46
C GLN A 141 -5.49 -10.69 -8.79
N ILE A 142 -5.79 -9.59 -9.49
CA ILE A 142 -6.29 -9.57 -10.86
C ILE A 142 -5.08 -9.34 -11.78
N PRO A 143 -4.52 -10.38 -12.41
CA PRO A 143 -3.31 -10.25 -13.22
C PRO A 143 -3.49 -9.22 -14.33
N THR A 144 -2.44 -8.45 -14.61
CA THR A 144 -2.36 -7.44 -15.68
C THR A 144 -3.23 -6.19 -15.46
N TYR A 145 -4.48 -6.35 -15.02
CA TYR A 145 -5.48 -5.28 -14.97
C TYR A 145 -5.73 -4.70 -13.58
N GLY A 146 -5.25 -5.34 -12.52
CA GLY A 146 -5.46 -4.92 -11.14
C GLY A 146 -5.07 -3.46 -10.86
N ILE A 147 -3.80 -3.14 -11.11
CA ILE A 147 -3.24 -1.79 -10.89
C ILE A 147 -3.97 -0.75 -11.75
N LEU A 148 -4.20 -1.06 -13.03
CA LEU A 148 -4.91 -0.18 -13.94
C LEU A 148 -6.35 0.10 -13.46
N THR A 149 -7.03 -0.93 -12.96
CA THR A 149 -8.38 -0.82 -12.39
C THR A 149 -8.37 0.08 -11.15
N ALA A 150 -7.40 -0.11 -10.25
CA ALA A 150 -7.22 0.76 -9.09
C ALA A 150 -6.96 2.23 -9.51
N GLY A 151 -6.18 2.45 -10.57
CA GLY A 151 -5.92 3.76 -11.13
C GLY A 151 -7.17 4.46 -11.67
N PHE A 152 -8.02 3.74 -12.41
CA PHE A 152 -9.30 4.28 -12.87
C PHE A 152 -10.26 4.55 -11.70
N VAL A 153 -10.30 3.66 -10.69
CA VAL A 153 -11.08 3.89 -9.47
C VAL A 153 -10.62 5.18 -8.78
N ALA A 154 -9.32 5.38 -8.61
CA ALA A 154 -8.76 6.62 -8.06
C ALA A 154 -9.11 7.86 -8.92
N PHE A 155 -9.06 7.74 -10.24
CA PHE A 155 -9.38 8.84 -11.15
C PHE A 155 -10.86 9.25 -11.06
N PHE A 156 -11.79 8.29 -11.07
CA PHE A 156 -13.20 8.58 -10.86
C PHE A 156 -13.48 9.09 -9.44
N PHE A 157 -12.70 8.66 -8.45
CA PHE A 157 -12.77 9.20 -7.10
C PHE A 157 -12.33 10.67 -7.06
N LEU A 158 -11.26 11.04 -7.76
CA LEU A 158 -10.84 12.43 -7.93
C LEU A 158 -11.96 13.27 -8.59
N LEU A 159 -12.59 12.75 -9.65
CA LEU A 159 -13.76 13.39 -10.26
C LEU A 159 -14.92 13.54 -9.28
N ALA A 160 -15.19 12.52 -8.46
CA ALA A 160 -16.23 12.57 -7.43
C ALA A 160 -15.95 13.66 -6.38
N ILE A 161 -14.71 13.77 -5.90
CA ILE A 161 -14.29 14.78 -4.93
C ILE A 161 -14.43 16.19 -5.51
N VAL A 162 -13.85 16.43 -6.69
CA VAL A 162 -13.86 17.76 -7.31
C VAL A 162 -15.29 18.21 -7.61
N SER A 163 -16.11 17.35 -8.20
CA SER A 163 -17.52 17.66 -8.48
C SER A 163 -18.35 17.84 -7.21
N GLY A 164 -18.11 17.03 -6.17
CA GLY A 164 -18.75 17.17 -4.85
C GLY A 164 -18.40 18.50 -4.17
N LEU A 165 -17.12 18.88 -4.20
CA LEU A 165 -16.64 20.15 -3.68
C LEU A 165 -17.30 21.34 -4.40
N ILE A 166 -17.40 21.30 -5.73
CA ILE A 166 -18.07 22.35 -6.52
C ILE A 166 -19.57 22.46 -6.15
N VAL A 167 -20.26 21.32 -6.00
CA VAL A 167 -21.68 21.28 -5.61
C VAL A 167 -21.90 21.91 -4.23
N HIS A 168 -20.99 21.63 -3.29
CA HIS A 168 -21.12 22.06 -1.90
C HIS A 168 -20.38 23.36 -1.56
N TRP A 169 -19.63 23.96 -2.51
CA TRP A 169 -18.72 25.09 -2.27
C TRP A 169 -19.30 26.21 -1.40
N LYS A 170 -20.50 26.69 -1.74
CA LYS A 170 -21.16 27.80 -1.00
C LYS A 170 -21.76 27.39 0.34
N LYS A 171 -21.96 26.10 0.57
CA LYS A 171 -22.64 25.55 1.76
C LYS A 171 -21.71 24.69 2.61
N ILE A 172 -20.42 24.63 2.29
CA ILE A 172 -19.47 23.75 2.96
C ILE A 172 -19.38 24.10 4.45
N VAL A 173 -19.21 25.39 4.76
CA VAL A 173 -19.15 25.90 6.13
C VAL A 173 -20.48 25.74 6.85
N SER A 174 -21.59 26.15 6.23
CA SER A 174 -22.90 26.09 6.89
C SER A 174 -23.37 24.65 7.14
N ASN A 175 -23.13 23.73 6.19
CA ASN A 175 -23.50 22.33 6.37
C ASN A 175 -22.56 21.59 7.34
N PHE A 176 -21.31 22.03 7.48
CA PHE A 176 -20.35 21.42 8.40
C PHE A 176 -20.82 21.50 9.87
N TYR A 177 -21.42 22.62 10.27
CA TYR A 177 -21.94 22.83 11.63
C TYR A 177 -23.33 22.23 11.86
N ILE A 178 -23.95 21.62 10.85
CA ILE A 178 -25.31 21.07 10.95
C ILE A 178 -25.22 19.57 11.17
N PHE A 179 -25.50 19.13 12.40
CA PHE A 179 -25.78 17.73 12.71
C PHE A 179 -27.12 17.60 13.40
N ARG A 180 -28.07 16.90 12.76
CA ARG A 180 -29.46 16.80 13.23
C ARG A 180 -29.84 15.37 13.63
N PRO A 181 -29.42 14.89 14.82
CA PRO A 181 -29.55 13.48 15.22
C PRO A 181 -30.99 13.00 15.45
N LYS A 182 -31.96 13.92 15.61
CA LYS A 182 -33.38 13.60 15.86
C LYS A 182 -34.25 13.63 14.60
N THR A 183 -33.65 13.58 13.41
CA THR A 183 -34.37 13.67 12.12
C THR A 183 -34.47 12.32 11.40
N LYS A 184 -35.08 12.31 10.20
CA LYS A 184 -35.18 11.10 9.37
C LYS A 184 -33.78 10.55 9.08
N LEU A 185 -33.65 9.22 9.06
CA LEU A 185 -32.38 8.53 8.89
C LEU A 185 -31.56 9.02 7.68
N LYS A 186 -32.22 9.26 6.53
CA LYS A 186 -31.60 9.85 5.33
C LYS A 186 -30.89 11.18 5.62
N THR A 187 -31.51 12.05 6.42
CA THR A 187 -30.97 13.37 6.77
C THR A 187 -29.75 13.23 7.67
N ILE A 188 -29.80 12.32 8.65
CA ILE A 188 -28.65 12.02 9.51
C ILE A 188 -27.46 11.53 8.68
N TRP A 189 -27.69 10.57 7.76
CA TRP A 189 -26.63 10.09 6.87
C TRP A 189 -26.08 11.18 5.95
N THR A 190 -26.95 12.06 5.46
CA THR A 190 -26.54 13.18 4.59
C THR A 190 -25.67 14.18 5.36
N ASP A 191 -26.10 14.58 6.56
CA ASP A 191 -25.35 15.47 7.45
C ASP A 191 -23.99 14.85 7.79
N ALA A 192 -23.96 13.57 8.17
CA ALA A 192 -22.71 12.85 8.46
C ALA A 192 -21.79 12.70 7.23
N HIS A 193 -22.33 12.34 6.07
CA HIS A 193 -21.58 12.22 4.82
C HIS A 193 -20.93 13.55 4.42
N THR A 194 -21.67 14.66 4.52
CA THR A 194 -21.13 15.98 4.22
C THR A 194 -20.07 16.40 5.25
N ALA A 195 -20.36 16.28 6.55
CA ALA A 195 -19.41 16.70 7.59
C ALA A 195 -18.11 15.90 7.53
N LEU A 196 -18.20 14.57 7.52
CA LEU A 196 -17.03 13.69 7.45
C LEU A 196 -16.30 13.75 6.10
N GLY A 197 -17.04 14.01 5.01
CA GLY A 197 -16.44 14.28 3.71
C GLY A 197 -15.59 15.56 3.71
N VAL A 198 -16.02 16.60 4.42
CA VAL A 198 -15.25 17.84 4.56
C VAL A 198 -14.04 17.65 5.49
N ILE A 199 -14.20 16.97 6.63
CA ILE A 199 -13.09 16.65 7.55
C ILE A 199 -12.01 15.83 6.81
N GLY A 200 -12.44 14.81 6.06
CA GLY A 200 -11.54 13.94 5.31
C GLY A 200 -11.03 14.52 3.99
N LEU A 201 -11.51 15.69 3.55
CA LEU A 201 -11.28 16.19 2.19
C LEU A 201 -9.80 16.31 1.80
N PRO A 202 -8.89 16.89 2.63
CA PRO A 202 -7.48 17.00 2.25
C PRO A 202 -6.83 15.62 2.03
N PHE A 203 -7.11 14.69 2.93
CA PHE A 203 -6.64 13.31 2.85
C PHE A 203 -7.20 12.58 1.62
N GLN A 204 -8.51 12.68 1.40
CA GLN A 204 -9.20 12.06 0.27
C GLN A 204 -8.69 12.59 -1.07
N PHE A 205 -8.49 13.90 -1.18
CA PHE A 205 -7.96 14.53 -2.38
C PHE A 205 -6.52 14.11 -2.65
N MET A 206 -5.66 14.14 -1.63
CA MET A 206 -4.27 13.68 -1.72
C MET A 206 -4.21 12.23 -2.20
N PHE A 207 -4.95 11.31 -1.58
CA PHE A 207 -4.97 9.91 -2.00
C PHE A 207 -5.55 9.73 -3.40
N ALA A 208 -6.65 10.42 -3.76
CA ALA A 208 -7.19 10.34 -5.11
C ALA A 208 -6.16 10.77 -6.17
N LEU A 209 -5.48 11.90 -5.97
CA LEU A 209 -4.48 12.43 -6.89
C LEU A 209 -3.25 11.53 -6.99
N THR A 210 -2.65 11.19 -5.85
CA THR A 210 -1.42 10.37 -5.80
C THR A 210 -1.67 8.97 -6.36
N SER A 211 -2.80 8.36 -6.02
CA SER A 211 -3.14 7.01 -6.52
C SER A 211 -3.41 7.01 -8.02
N SER A 212 -4.09 8.04 -8.55
CA SER A 212 -4.27 8.20 -10.00
C SER A 212 -2.92 8.31 -10.71
N PHE A 213 -1.99 9.10 -10.18
CA PHE A 213 -0.66 9.24 -10.75
C PHE A 213 0.11 7.92 -10.73
N LEU A 214 0.17 7.25 -9.57
CA LEU A 214 0.97 6.03 -9.40
C LEU A 214 0.41 4.85 -10.20
N CYS A 215 -0.90 4.64 -10.20
CA CYS A 215 -1.54 3.48 -10.82
C CYS A 215 -1.84 3.67 -12.32
N LEU A 216 -1.90 4.91 -12.82
CA LEU A 216 -2.05 5.21 -14.25
C LEU A 216 -0.74 5.67 -14.90
N SER A 217 0.41 5.51 -14.23
CA SER A 217 1.70 5.99 -14.75
C SER A 217 2.01 5.44 -16.15
N SER A 218 1.64 4.19 -16.45
CA SER A 218 1.80 3.59 -17.78
C SER A 218 0.99 4.32 -18.86
N LEU A 219 -0.19 4.87 -18.54
CA LEU A 219 -0.98 5.69 -19.46
C LEU A 219 -0.44 7.12 -19.58
N ILE A 220 0.12 7.67 -18.49
CA ILE A 220 0.77 8.98 -18.49
C ILE A 220 2.00 8.99 -19.42
N LEU A 221 2.66 7.84 -19.60
CA LEU A 221 3.78 7.69 -20.54
C LEU A 221 3.35 7.65 -22.03
N LEU A 222 2.09 7.34 -22.35
CA LEU A 222 1.64 7.21 -23.75
C LEU A 222 1.76 8.52 -24.55
N PRO A 223 1.35 9.71 -24.05
CA PRO A 223 1.59 10.97 -24.72
C PRO A 223 3.08 11.34 -24.80
N ILE A 224 3.87 10.90 -23.82
CA ILE A 224 5.30 11.20 -23.71
C ILE A 224 6.08 10.48 -24.82
N ASN A 225 5.64 9.29 -25.25
CA ASN A 225 6.22 8.62 -26.41
C ASN A 225 6.22 9.50 -27.69
N PHE A 226 5.26 10.41 -27.88
CA PHE A 226 5.29 11.34 -29.02
C PHE A 226 6.35 12.44 -28.87
N ALA A 227 6.67 12.84 -27.63
CA ALA A 227 7.72 13.82 -27.36
C ALA A 227 9.14 13.22 -27.46
N TYR A 228 9.24 11.89 -27.34
CA TYR A 228 10.49 11.12 -27.38
C TYR A 228 10.66 10.32 -28.69
N ASP A 229 9.98 10.71 -29.78
CA ASP A 229 10.07 10.05 -31.09
C ASP A 229 9.84 8.52 -31.06
N GLY A 230 8.98 8.05 -30.15
CA GLY A 230 8.70 6.63 -29.94
C GLY A 230 9.68 5.90 -29.02
N ASN A 231 10.72 6.57 -28.50
CA ASN A 231 11.67 6.00 -27.55
C ASN A 231 11.11 5.99 -26.12
N GLN A 232 10.25 5.01 -25.86
CA GLN A 232 9.62 4.82 -24.54
C GLN A 232 10.63 4.54 -23.43
N GLN A 233 11.76 3.91 -23.76
CA GLN A 233 12.82 3.62 -22.79
C GLN A 233 13.45 4.93 -22.31
N GLN A 234 13.87 5.81 -23.22
CA GLN A 234 14.45 7.11 -22.87
C GLN A 234 13.46 7.98 -22.07
N ALA A 235 12.18 7.97 -22.43
CA ALA A 235 11.14 8.67 -21.66
C ALA A 235 11.03 8.15 -20.21
N LEU A 236 11.10 6.83 -20.04
CA LEU A 236 11.07 6.22 -18.71
C LEU A 236 12.34 6.53 -17.92
N GLU A 237 13.50 6.53 -18.57
CA GLU A 237 14.79 6.86 -17.94
C GLU A 237 14.85 8.33 -17.51
N ASP A 238 14.31 9.27 -18.28
CA ASP A 238 14.26 10.68 -17.87
C ASP A 238 13.27 10.92 -16.72
N LEU A 239 12.16 10.19 -16.69
CA LEU A 239 11.15 10.30 -15.64
C LEU A 239 11.52 9.56 -14.37
N ARG A 240 12.20 8.42 -14.52
CA ARG A 240 12.70 7.59 -13.43
C ARG A 240 14.16 7.26 -13.67
N PRO A 241 15.06 8.23 -13.48
CA PRO A 241 16.48 8.02 -13.73
C PRO A 241 17.08 6.91 -12.86
N MET A 242 16.49 6.65 -11.69
CA MET A 242 16.84 5.50 -10.85
C MET A 242 16.69 4.13 -11.56
N GLN A 243 15.85 4.04 -12.59
CA GLN A 243 15.60 2.82 -13.38
C GLN A 243 16.45 2.73 -14.64
N LYS A 244 17.35 3.69 -14.88
CA LYS A 244 18.23 3.72 -16.06
C LYS A 244 18.95 2.39 -16.27
N THR A 245 18.95 1.94 -17.52
CA THR A 245 19.63 0.72 -17.94
C THR A 245 20.86 1.06 -18.76
N TYR A 246 21.86 0.19 -18.69
CA TYR A 246 23.09 0.33 -19.46
C TYR A 246 23.23 -0.91 -20.33
N GLU A 247 23.64 -0.71 -21.58
CA GLU A 247 23.98 -1.80 -22.50
C GLU A 247 25.18 -2.58 -21.96
N TRP A 248 25.19 -3.89 -22.16
CA TRP A 248 26.33 -4.71 -21.78
C TRP A 248 27.46 -4.49 -22.79
N GLU A 249 28.67 -4.23 -22.29
CA GLU A 249 29.87 -4.13 -23.11
C GLU A 249 30.61 -5.47 -23.10
N GLU A 250 31.78 -5.53 -22.45
CA GLU A 250 32.60 -6.72 -22.35
C GLU A 250 32.85 -7.08 -20.89
N GLN A 251 33.21 -8.34 -20.67
CA GLN A 251 33.56 -8.80 -19.33
C GLN A 251 34.90 -8.20 -18.90
N ALA A 252 34.93 -7.60 -17.71
CA ALA A 252 36.14 -7.01 -17.17
C ALA A 252 37.21 -8.08 -16.87
N THR A 253 38.46 -7.76 -17.17
CA THR A 253 39.64 -8.59 -16.87
C THR A 253 40.37 -8.02 -15.65
N GLY A 254 39.81 -8.23 -14.47
CA GLY A 254 40.41 -7.74 -13.22
C GLY A 254 39.57 -8.05 -11.98
N GLU A 255 40.14 -7.78 -10.80
CA GLU A 255 39.37 -7.82 -9.56
C GLU A 255 38.38 -6.65 -9.53
N ILE A 256 37.14 -6.95 -9.14
CA ILE A 256 36.08 -5.94 -8.98
C ILE A 256 36.39 -5.15 -7.70
N PRO A 257 36.55 -3.81 -7.77
CA PRO A 257 36.72 -2.98 -6.59
C PRO A 257 35.58 -3.15 -5.58
N SER A 258 35.90 -2.98 -4.29
CA SER A 258 34.93 -3.08 -3.20
C SER A 258 33.80 -2.06 -3.35
N LEU A 259 32.56 -2.55 -3.34
CA LEU A 259 31.36 -1.72 -3.37
C LEU A 259 31.18 -0.96 -2.05
N ASN A 260 31.66 -1.53 -0.93
CA ASN A 260 31.60 -0.88 0.37
C ASN A 260 32.45 0.40 0.39
N VAL A 261 33.64 0.40 -0.23
CA VAL A 261 34.46 1.62 -0.34
C VAL A 261 33.74 2.73 -1.10
N LEU A 262 32.98 2.39 -2.15
CA LEU A 262 32.17 3.36 -2.89
C LEU A 262 30.99 3.87 -2.05
N TYR A 263 30.38 3.00 -1.26
CA TYR A 263 29.31 3.36 -0.33
C TYR A 263 29.82 4.30 0.77
N GLU A 264 30.97 3.98 1.39
CA GLU A 264 31.64 4.81 2.39
C GLU A 264 31.95 6.21 1.85
N LYS A 265 32.47 6.33 0.62
CA LYS A 265 32.68 7.64 -0.03
C LYS A 265 31.40 8.47 -0.12
N THR A 266 30.26 7.84 -0.41
CA THR A 266 28.97 8.54 -0.43
C THR A 266 28.54 8.96 0.97
N GLN A 267 28.75 8.12 1.99
CA GLN A 267 28.47 8.46 3.39
C GLN A 267 29.37 9.58 3.93
N GLU A 268 30.65 9.60 3.58
CA GLU A 268 31.57 10.69 3.90
C GLU A 268 31.13 12.01 3.27
N LYS A 269 30.63 11.94 2.03
CA LYS A 269 30.14 13.11 1.29
C LYS A 269 28.83 13.64 1.86
N TRP A 270 27.90 12.76 2.23
CA TRP A 270 26.60 13.12 2.79
C TRP A 270 26.32 12.27 4.06
N PRO A 271 26.76 12.75 5.25
CA PRO A 271 26.69 11.96 6.49
C PRO A 271 25.27 11.57 6.94
N GLU A 272 24.27 12.39 6.59
CA GLU A 272 22.85 12.16 6.95
C GLU A 272 22.05 11.51 5.81
N PHE A 273 22.72 11.04 4.76
CA PHE A 273 22.09 10.42 3.60
C PHE A 273 21.89 8.93 3.81
N GLU A 274 20.63 8.53 3.94
CA GLU A 274 20.25 7.13 4.09
C GLU A 274 19.93 6.54 2.70
N ALA A 275 20.66 5.48 2.34
CA ALA A 275 20.40 4.78 1.09
C ALA A 275 19.01 4.15 1.12
N ALA A 276 18.18 4.50 0.14
CA ALA A 276 16.83 3.96 -0.02
C ALA A 276 16.80 2.84 -1.05
N GLN A 277 17.68 2.88 -2.06
CA GLN A 277 17.88 1.83 -3.06
C GLN A 277 19.33 1.83 -3.53
N VAL A 278 19.90 0.64 -3.69
CA VAL A 278 21.24 0.44 -4.22
C VAL A 278 21.16 -0.46 -5.44
N TYR A 279 21.89 -0.10 -6.48
CA TYR A 279 21.93 -0.84 -7.74
C TYR A 279 23.37 -1.20 -8.09
N VAL A 280 23.56 -2.43 -8.50
CA VAL A 280 24.77 -2.87 -9.19
C VAL A 280 24.36 -3.19 -10.61
N LYS A 281 24.76 -2.37 -11.58
CA LYS A 281 24.40 -2.52 -12.99
C LYS A 281 25.55 -3.18 -13.74
N ASN A 282 25.22 -4.06 -14.69
CA ASN A 282 26.18 -4.78 -15.52
C ASN A 282 27.31 -5.42 -14.68
N TYR A 283 26.94 -6.23 -13.68
CA TYR A 283 27.91 -6.85 -12.78
C TYR A 283 29.00 -7.61 -13.56
N GLY A 284 30.27 -7.32 -13.25
CA GLY A 284 31.43 -7.94 -13.89
C GLY A 284 31.79 -7.43 -15.28
N GLY A 285 31.09 -6.41 -15.79
CA GLY A 285 31.42 -5.75 -17.06
C GLY A 285 32.44 -4.63 -16.90
N THR A 286 33.10 -4.22 -17.99
CA THR A 286 33.96 -3.03 -18.04
C THR A 286 33.22 -1.76 -17.66
N ASN A 287 31.91 -1.71 -17.96
CA ASN A 287 31.02 -0.61 -17.64
C ASN A 287 30.15 -0.85 -16.40
N MET A 288 30.58 -1.73 -15.48
CA MET A 288 29.89 -1.99 -14.23
C MET A 288 29.66 -0.70 -13.45
N LYS A 289 28.40 -0.44 -13.06
CA LYS A 289 28.03 0.74 -12.28
C LYS A 289 27.54 0.38 -10.89
N PHE A 290 27.89 1.21 -9.91
CA PHE A 290 27.33 1.15 -8.57
C PHE A 290 26.56 2.44 -8.31
N GLN A 291 25.24 2.32 -8.20
CA GLN A 291 24.34 3.44 -8.05
C GLN A 291 23.67 3.39 -6.68
N ILE A 292 23.70 4.51 -5.98
CA ILE A 292 23.11 4.68 -4.66
C ILE A 292 22.08 5.81 -4.76
N ASP A 293 20.81 5.46 -4.62
CA ASP A 293 19.69 6.40 -4.47
C ASP A 293 19.27 6.43 -3.02
N GLY A 294 19.02 7.62 -2.47
CA GLY A 294 18.73 7.76 -1.05
C GLY A 294 18.04 9.06 -0.72
N LEU A 295 17.77 9.21 0.57
CA LEU A 295 17.04 10.33 1.12
C LEU A 295 17.84 10.91 2.29
N LEU A 296 17.78 12.23 2.43
CA LEU A 296 18.10 12.85 3.72
C LEU A 296 16.97 12.54 4.71
N LYS A 297 17.34 12.56 6.00
CA LYS A 297 16.36 12.41 7.06
C LYS A 297 15.25 13.48 6.96
N PRO A 298 13.99 13.15 7.30
CA PRO A 298 12.87 14.06 7.13
C PRO A 298 13.02 15.44 7.81
N ASP A 299 13.78 15.50 8.90
CA ASP A 299 14.11 16.69 9.68
C ASP A 299 15.17 17.58 9.01
N GLU A 300 16.10 16.99 8.25
CA GLU A 300 17.07 17.74 7.42
C GLU A 300 16.41 18.28 6.14
N ALA A 301 15.78 17.40 5.36
CA ALA A 301 15.11 17.79 4.13
C ALA A 301 13.96 16.83 3.78
N PHE A 302 12.71 17.31 3.93
CA PHE A 302 11.51 16.51 3.66
C PHE A 302 11.44 15.91 2.25
N LEU A 303 12.09 16.53 1.26
CA LEU A 303 12.17 16.02 -0.12
C LEU A 303 13.62 15.85 -0.57
N GLY A 304 14.58 15.77 0.36
CA GLY A 304 15.99 15.69 0.01
C GLY A 304 16.33 14.32 -0.58
N HIS A 305 16.46 14.25 -1.90
CA HIS A 305 16.73 13.02 -2.64
C HIS A 305 18.00 13.15 -3.44
N GLY A 306 18.92 12.23 -3.18
CA GLY A 306 20.23 12.21 -3.81
C GLY A 306 20.45 10.93 -4.59
N ARG A 307 21.30 11.04 -5.60
CA ARG A 307 21.81 9.89 -6.35
C ARG A 307 23.30 10.06 -6.60
N VAL A 308 24.07 9.00 -6.44
CA VAL A 308 25.43 8.91 -6.96
C VAL A 308 25.56 7.64 -7.78
N VAL A 309 26.10 7.74 -9.00
CA VAL A 309 26.44 6.60 -9.85
C VAL A 309 27.94 6.58 -10.05
N TYR A 310 28.58 5.56 -9.54
CA TYR A 310 29.99 5.28 -9.75
C TYR A 310 30.19 4.33 -10.92
N ASP A 311 31.18 4.61 -11.75
CA ASP A 311 31.83 3.58 -12.54
C ASP A 311 32.76 2.78 -11.63
N VAL A 312 32.46 1.49 -11.47
CA VAL A 312 33.12 0.64 -10.47
C VAL A 312 34.57 0.38 -10.84
N MET A 313 34.86 0.18 -12.13
CA MET A 313 36.20 -0.17 -12.60
C MET A 313 37.18 1.01 -12.53
N SER A 314 36.72 2.22 -12.88
CA SER A 314 37.55 3.44 -12.84
C SER A 314 37.48 4.20 -11.50
N ASN A 315 36.54 3.85 -10.61
CA ASN A 315 36.30 4.53 -9.33
C ASN A 315 35.96 6.02 -9.51
N THR A 316 35.26 6.36 -10.60
CA THR A 316 34.84 7.74 -10.92
C THR A 316 33.33 7.90 -10.83
N ILE A 317 32.86 9.10 -10.47
CA ILE A 317 31.44 9.44 -10.46
C ILE A 317 31.01 9.78 -11.88
N THR A 318 30.06 9.04 -12.43
CA THR A 318 29.49 9.28 -13.77
C THR A 318 28.19 10.07 -13.75
N GLU A 319 27.45 10.02 -12.64
CA GLU A 319 26.24 10.81 -12.44
C GLU A 319 26.14 11.17 -10.96
N GLU A 320 25.78 12.42 -10.67
CA GLU A 320 25.59 12.90 -9.32
C GLU A 320 24.40 13.83 -9.24
N LYS A 321 23.58 13.62 -8.21
CA LYS A 321 22.47 14.47 -7.84
C LYS A 321 22.56 14.77 -6.35
N ASN A 322 22.80 16.04 -6.03
CA ASN A 322 22.89 16.49 -4.64
C ASN A 322 21.51 16.37 -3.96
N PRO A 323 21.39 15.68 -2.82
CA PRO A 323 20.14 15.57 -2.08
C PRO A 323 19.59 16.90 -1.57
N GLU A 324 20.42 17.94 -1.45
CA GLU A 324 19.98 19.29 -1.08
C GLU A 324 19.37 20.07 -2.27
N ASP A 325 19.61 19.61 -3.51
CA ASP A 325 19.02 20.16 -4.73
C ASP A 325 18.50 19.06 -5.69
N PRO A 326 17.40 18.38 -5.30
CA PRO A 326 16.84 17.24 -6.05
C PRO A 326 16.20 17.62 -7.39
N GLY A 327 16.04 18.90 -7.72
CA GLY A 327 15.40 19.35 -8.97
C GLY A 327 13.88 19.10 -9.01
N TYR A 328 13.16 19.86 -9.84
CA TYR A 328 11.69 19.98 -9.75
C TYR A 328 10.92 18.68 -10.02
N ALA A 329 11.23 17.94 -11.09
CA ALA A 329 10.46 16.77 -11.50
C ALA A 329 10.54 15.61 -10.49
N GLU A 330 11.76 15.23 -10.08
CA GLU A 330 11.99 14.20 -9.06
C GLU A 330 11.40 14.62 -7.70
N THR A 331 11.49 15.91 -7.34
CA THR A 331 10.88 16.45 -6.11
C THR A 331 9.36 16.22 -6.08
N VAL A 332 8.68 16.46 -7.21
CA VAL A 332 7.22 16.25 -7.32
C VAL A 332 6.89 14.75 -7.25
N GLU A 333 7.61 13.88 -7.94
CA GLU A 333 7.40 12.42 -7.86
C GLU A 333 7.61 11.94 -6.43
N LEU A 334 8.70 12.35 -5.78
CA LEU A 334 8.99 11.98 -4.40
C LEU A 334 7.90 12.46 -3.44
N ALA A 335 7.44 13.71 -3.58
CA ALA A 335 6.35 14.25 -2.78
C ALA A 335 5.08 13.38 -2.93
N ILE A 336 4.72 13.01 -4.17
CA ILE A 336 3.59 12.11 -4.44
C ILE A 336 3.77 10.76 -3.73
N ARG A 337 4.96 10.15 -3.81
CA ARG A 337 5.25 8.86 -3.17
C ARG A 337 5.20 8.98 -1.64
N ARG A 338 5.92 9.94 -1.06
CA ARG A 338 6.03 10.16 0.39
C ARG A 338 4.66 10.45 1.02
N LEU A 339 3.83 11.26 0.35
CA LEU A 339 2.45 11.53 0.77
C LEU A 339 1.54 10.31 0.70
N HIS A 340 1.66 9.48 -0.34
CA HIS A 340 0.85 8.29 -0.53
C HIS A 340 1.22 7.16 0.45
N PHE A 341 2.51 6.89 0.61
CA PHE A 341 2.99 5.83 1.51
C PHE A 341 2.93 6.24 2.99
N GLY A 342 2.99 7.54 3.29
CA GLY A 342 2.85 8.05 4.67
C GLY A 342 4.01 7.64 5.58
N ASP A 343 5.20 7.48 5.01
CA ASP A 343 6.41 6.93 5.63
C ASP A 343 7.27 7.97 6.39
N PHE A 344 6.75 9.19 6.60
CA PHE A 344 7.52 10.32 7.14
C PHE A 344 7.15 10.76 8.57
N GLY A 345 6.02 10.31 9.11
CA GLY A 345 5.51 10.77 10.42
C GLY A 345 5.40 9.68 11.48
N GLY A 346 6.08 8.56 11.26
CA GLY A 346 6.11 7.41 12.17
C GLY A 346 4.74 6.85 12.53
N LEU A 347 4.65 6.23 13.71
CA LEU A 347 3.43 5.55 14.17
C LEU A 347 2.25 6.51 14.34
N SER A 348 2.48 7.74 14.81
CA SER A 348 1.43 8.75 14.98
C SER A 348 0.72 9.08 13.67
N LEU A 349 1.47 9.24 12.58
CA LEU A 349 0.91 9.52 11.27
C LEU A 349 0.12 8.31 10.74
N LYS A 350 0.67 7.09 10.91
CA LYS A 350 -0.03 5.86 10.54
C LYS A 350 -1.40 5.74 11.21
N VAL A 351 -1.50 6.07 12.51
CA VAL A 351 -2.77 6.07 13.26
C VAL A 351 -3.76 7.12 12.72
N ILE A 352 -3.28 8.34 12.44
CA ILE A 352 -4.14 9.40 11.88
C ILE A 352 -4.65 9.01 10.50
N TYR A 353 -3.76 8.52 9.62
CA TYR A 353 -4.12 8.08 8.27
C TYR A 353 -5.07 6.89 8.31
N PHE A 354 -4.86 5.94 9.23
CA PHE A 354 -5.79 4.84 9.45
C PHE A 354 -7.19 5.36 9.81
N ALA A 355 -7.29 6.27 10.78
CA ALA A 355 -8.57 6.84 11.19
C ALA A 355 -9.28 7.57 10.03
N LEU A 356 -8.53 8.36 9.25
CA LEU A 356 -9.06 9.07 8.08
C LEU A 356 -9.47 8.12 6.94
N ALA A 357 -8.77 7.00 6.77
CA ALA A 357 -9.16 5.95 5.83
C ALA A 357 -10.50 5.29 6.24
N ILE A 358 -10.69 4.99 7.53
CA ILE A 358 -11.97 4.47 8.06
C ILE A 358 -13.10 5.50 7.92
N VAL A 359 -12.83 6.78 8.17
CA VAL A 359 -13.78 7.88 7.89
C VAL A 359 -14.14 7.89 6.40
N THR A 360 -13.18 7.67 5.52
CA THR A 360 -13.42 7.62 4.07
C THR A 360 -14.26 6.41 3.68
N CYS A 361 -14.00 5.22 4.25
CA CYS A 361 -14.87 4.04 4.12
C CYS A 361 -16.32 4.36 4.54
N PHE A 362 -16.52 5.10 5.64
CA PHE A 362 -17.85 5.54 6.07
C PHE A 362 -18.50 6.50 5.06
N VAL A 363 -17.75 7.48 4.52
CA VAL A 363 -18.25 8.43 3.51
C VAL A 363 -18.69 7.67 2.25
N ILE A 364 -17.91 6.70 1.79
CA ILE A 364 -18.23 5.85 0.63
C ILE A 364 -19.50 5.02 0.90
N LEU A 365 -19.56 4.32 2.04
CA LEU A 365 -20.72 3.51 2.45
C LEU A 365 -22.00 4.36 2.56
N SER A 366 -21.92 5.49 3.26
CA SER A 366 -23.06 6.40 3.47
C SER A 366 -23.54 7.03 2.16
N GLY A 367 -22.65 7.37 1.22
CA GLY A 367 -23.02 7.89 -0.10
C GLY A 367 -23.94 6.94 -0.88
N VAL A 368 -23.59 5.65 -0.91
CA VAL A 368 -24.43 4.62 -1.55
C VAL A 368 -25.75 4.44 -0.81
N LEU A 369 -25.75 4.43 0.52
CA LEU A 369 -26.99 4.29 1.32
C LEU A 369 -27.95 5.47 1.09
N ILE A 370 -27.44 6.70 0.99
CA ILE A 370 -28.23 7.89 0.65
C ILE A 370 -28.81 7.77 -0.77
N TRP A 371 -28.01 7.28 -1.72
CA TRP A 371 -28.42 7.06 -3.11
C TRP A 371 -29.55 6.03 -3.23
N LEU A 372 -29.47 4.94 -2.47
CA LEU A 372 -30.48 3.89 -2.39
C LEU A 372 -31.79 4.43 -1.80
N GLU A 373 -31.72 5.14 -0.68
CA GLU A 373 -32.89 5.72 0.00
C GLU A 373 -33.56 6.82 -0.85
N ALA A 374 -32.79 7.57 -1.63
CA ALA A 374 -33.34 8.52 -2.60
C ALA A 374 -34.12 7.84 -3.72
N ARG A 375 -33.80 6.57 -4.03
CA ARG A 375 -34.42 5.77 -5.10
C ARG A 375 -35.42 4.72 -4.60
N ASP A 376 -35.73 4.71 -3.31
CA ASP A 376 -36.78 3.87 -2.74
C ASP A 376 -38.08 4.66 -2.49
N LYS A 377 -38.60 5.28 -3.54
CA LYS A 377 -39.85 6.08 -3.49
C LYS A 377 -40.97 5.38 -4.22
N LYS A 378 -42.21 5.53 -3.73
CA LYS A 378 -43.40 4.84 -4.26
C LYS A 378 -43.65 5.08 -5.76
N TYR A 379 -43.26 6.25 -6.28
CA TYR A 379 -43.41 6.60 -7.70
C TYR A 379 -42.38 5.91 -8.61
N ILE A 380 -41.33 5.29 -8.07
CA ILE A 380 -40.33 4.55 -8.84
C ILE A 380 -40.87 3.13 -9.09
N PRO A 381 -40.80 2.60 -10.33
CA PRO A 381 -41.29 1.26 -10.65
C PRO A 381 -40.74 0.19 -9.70
N GLU A 382 -41.61 -0.73 -9.26
CA GLU A 382 -41.27 -1.74 -8.25
C GLU A 382 -40.07 -2.60 -8.65
N LYS A 383 -39.96 -2.97 -9.94
CA LYS A 383 -38.82 -3.73 -10.47
C LYS A 383 -37.49 -3.02 -10.23
N LYS A 384 -37.43 -1.69 -10.46
CA LYS A 384 -36.23 -0.87 -10.22
C LYS A 384 -35.93 -0.75 -8.73
N ARG A 385 -36.95 -0.61 -7.88
CA ARG A 385 -36.78 -0.57 -6.42
C ARG A 385 -36.23 -1.88 -5.86
N LYS A 386 -36.77 -3.02 -6.30
CA LYS A 386 -36.29 -4.36 -5.93
C LYS A 386 -34.83 -4.55 -6.35
N PHE A 387 -34.48 -4.17 -7.58
CA PHE A 387 -33.10 -4.21 -8.06
C PHE A 387 -32.15 -3.33 -7.21
N ASN A 388 -32.50 -2.07 -6.97
CA ASN A 388 -31.68 -1.17 -6.16
C ASN A 388 -31.49 -1.70 -4.73
N ARG A 389 -32.55 -2.20 -4.09
CA ARG A 389 -32.45 -2.81 -2.76
C ARG A 389 -31.54 -4.04 -2.76
N ALA A 390 -31.68 -4.92 -3.75
CA ALA A 390 -30.81 -6.08 -3.90
C ALA A 390 -29.35 -5.66 -4.02
N LEU A 391 -29.04 -4.70 -4.90
CA LEU A 391 -27.72 -4.11 -5.05
C LEU A 391 -27.18 -3.57 -3.72
N GLY A 392 -28.02 -2.88 -2.94
CA GLY A 392 -27.67 -2.39 -1.62
C GLY A 392 -27.30 -3.50 -0.63
N TYR A 393 -28.00 -4.64 -0.65
CA TYR A 393 -27.66 -5.78 0.21
C TYR A 393 -26.29 -6.36 -0.16
N PHE A 394 -26.02 -6.57 -1.45
CA PHE A 394 -24.72 -7.06 -1.92
C PHE A 394 -23.60 -6.09 -1.58
N TYR A 395 -23.79 -4.80 -1.85
CA TYR A 395 -22.80 -3.77 -1.57
C TYR A 395 -22.41 -3.70 -0.09
N VAL A 396 -23.41 -3.62 0.81
CA VAL A 396 -23.15 -3.59 2.25
C VAL A 396 -22.52 -4.90 2.73
N ALA A 397 -22.92 -6.05 2.17
CA ALA A 397 -22.32 -7.33 2.52
C ALA A 397 -20.85 -7.42 2.11
N ILE A 398 -20.49 -7.02 0.88
CA ILE A 398 -19.09 -6.96 0.41
C ILE A 398 -18.25 -6.11 1.35
N CYS A 399 -18.70 -4.88 1.64
CA CYS A 399 -17.94 -3.92 2.45
C CYS A 399 -17.84 -4.35 3.91
N MET A 400 -18.95 -4.71 4.55
CA MET A 400 -18.98 -5.00 5.98
C MET A 400 -18.36 -6.34 6.33
N SER A 401 -18.34 -7.31 5.41
CA SER A 401 -17.71 -8.62 5.67
C SER A 401 -16.17 -8.58 5.61
N LEU A 402 -15.56 -7.49 5.11
CA LEU A 402 -14.11 -7.31 5.14
C LEU A 402 -13.55 -7.27 6.57
N TYR A 403 -14.29 -6.69 7.51
CA TYR A 403 -13.86 -6.62 8.91
C TYR A 403 -13.68 -8.02 9.56
N PRO A 404 -14.71 -8.89 9.60
CA PRO A 404 -14.54 -10.23 10.17
C PRO A 404 -13.56 -11.11 9.40
N ILE A 405 -13.54 -11.06 8.06
CA ILE A 405 -12.62 -11.92 7.31
C ILE A 405 -11.16 -11.52 7.51
N THR A 406 -10.86 -10.22 7.63
CA THR A 406 -9.51 -9.75 7.94
C THR A 406 -9.07 -10.25 9.31
N ALA A 407 -9.93 -10.17 10.32
CA ALA A 407 -9.65 -10.71 11.66
C ALA A 407 -9.38 -12.21 11.62
N ILE A 408 -10.25 -12.99 10.95
CA ILE A 408 -10.08 -14.45 10.79
C ILE A 408 -8.78 -14.77 10.07
N SER A 409 -8.46 -14.08 8.97
CA SER A 409 -7.23 -14.31 8.22
C SER A 409 -5.99 -14.00 9.03
N MET A 410 -6.02 -13.01 9.93
CA MET A 410 -4.92 -12.76 10.88
C MET A 410 -4.76 -13.90 11.89
N LEU A 411 -5.87 -14.41 12.45
CA LEU A 411 -5.83 -15.57 13.35
C LEU A 411 -5.23 -16.79 12.64
N VAL A 412 -5.66 -17.07 11.41
CA VAL A 412 -5.12 -18.19 10.62
C VAL A 412 -3.65 -17.97 10.28
N ALA A 413 -3.27 -16.76 9.84
CA ALA A 413 -1.88 -16.43 9.50
C ALA A 413 -0.91 -16.70 10.66
N LYS A 414 -1.34 -16.43 11.89
CA LYS A 414 -0.57 -16.71 13.10
C LYS A 414 -0.41 -18.20 13.40
N TYR A 415 -1.43 -19.01 13.08
CA TYR A 415 -1.42 -20.44 13.32
C TYR A 415 -0.71 -21.28 12.26
N ILE A 416 -0.62 -20.80 11.01
CA ILE A 416 0.09 -21.54 9.96
C ILE A 416 1.55 -21.73 10.42
N PRO A 417 2.07 -22.97 10.51
CA PRO A 417 3.47 -23.21 10.85
C PRO A 417 4.42 -22.65 9.77
N ARG A 418 5.64 -22.28 10.17
CA ARG A 418 6.67 -21.82 9.21
C ARG A 418 7.16 -22.92 8.26
N THR A 419 6.96 -24.18 8.61
CA THR A 419 7.23 -25.31 7.70
C THR A 419 6.35 -25.32 6.44
N MET A 420 5.24 -24.58 6.43
CA MET A 420 4.30 -24.49 5.31
C MET A 420 4.44 -23.17 4.52
N ASP A 421 5.59 -22.51 4.60
CA ASP A 421 5.76 -21.19 3.99
C ASP A 421 5.59 -21.21 2.45
N ALA A 422 5.91 -22.33 1.78
CA ALA A 422 5.65 -22.50 0.34
C ALA A 422 4.15 -22.47 -0.03
N ASP A 423 3.29 -23.02 0.83
CA ASP A 423 1.84 -23.08 0.62
C ASP A 423 1.08 -21.92 1.28
N ARG A 424 1.78 -21.12 2.09
CA ARG A 424 1.17 -20.07 2.92
C ARG A 424 0.36 -19.07 2.10
N GLN A 425 0.86 -18.66 0.93
CA GLN A 425 0.12 -17.77 0.04
C GLN A 425 -1.23 -18.40 -0.37
N SER A 426 -1.22 -19.65 -0.83
CA SER A 426 -2.41 -20.38 -1.26
C SER A 426 -3.42 -20.54 -0.14
N ILE A 427 -2.95 -20.87 1.08
CA ILE A 427 -3.80 -21.02 2.27
C ILE A 427 -4.44 -19.68 2.63
N LEU A 428 -3.66 -18.60 2.70
CA LEU A 428 -4.18 -17.27 3.02
C LEU A 428 -5.17 -16.78 1.96
N TYR A 429 -4.93 -17.08 0.69
CA TYR A 429 -5.84 -16.74 -0.41
C TYR A 429 -7.16 -17.51 -0.29
N ALA A 430 -7.10 -18.81 -0.04
CA ALA A 430 -8.28 -19.63 0.15
C ALA A 430 -9.12 -19.12 1.34
N VAL A 431 -8.48 -18.92 2.49
CA VAL A 431 -9.15 -18.42 3.70
C VAL A 431 -9.79 -17.06 3.43
N PHE A 432 -9.01 -16.10 2.93
CA PHE A 432 -9.49 -14.74 2.73
C PHE A 432 -10.57 -14.66 1.65
N PHE A 433 -10.31 -15.10 0.41
CA PHE A 433 -11.25 -14.89 -0.69
C PHE A 433 -12.47 -15.80 -0.62
N ILE A 434 -12.31 -17.08 -0.25
CA ILE A 434 -13.45 -18.00 -0.12
C ILE A 434 -14.28 -17.60 1.10
N GLY A 435 -13.63 -17.31 2.23
CA GLY A 435 -14.33 -16.85 3.44
C GLY A 435 -15.07 -15.54 3.22
N TRP A 436 -14.45 -14.58 2.52
CA TRP A 436 -15.08 -13.32 2.17
C TRP A 436 -16.27 -13.51 1.21
N LEU A 437 -16.15 -14.39 0.22
CA LEU A 437 -17.26 -14.75 -0.67
C LEU A 437 -18.41 -15.39 0.12
N ILE A 438 -18.12 -16.33 1.02
CA ILE A 438 -19.13 -16.98 1.88
C ILE A 438 -19.85 -15.94 2.73
N PHE A 439 -19.15 -15.06 3.43
CA PHE A 439 -19.80 -14.00 4.23
C PHE A 439 -20.60 -13.05 3.36
N THR A 440 -20.07 -12.65 2.21
CA THR A 440 -20.76 -11.77 1.27
C THR A 440 -22.06 -12.40 0.80
N LEU A 441 -22.04 -13.65 0.33
CA LEU A 441 -23.25 -14.35 -0.13
C LEU A 441 -24.23 -14.56 1.02
N PHE A 442 -23.77 -15.05 2.16
CA PHE A 442 -24.58 -15.26 3.34
C PHE A 442 -25.34 -13.99 3.74
N PHE A 443 -24.63 -12.87 3.93
CA PHE A 443 -25.23 -11.61 4.33
C PHE A 443 -26.10 -10.98 3.24
N SER A 444 -25.72 -11.11 1.96
CA SER A 444 -26.54 -10.63 0.84
C SER A 444 -27.91 -11.31 0.80
N PHE A 445 -27.95 -12.63 1.04
CA PHE A 445 -29.19 -13.41 1.04
C PHE A 445 -30.05 -13.19 2.28
N ARG A 446 -29.51 -12.64 3.38
CA ARG A 446 -30.33 -12.17 4.52
C ARG A 446 -31.21 -10.98 4.16
N LYS A 447 -30.92 -10.26 3.06
CA LYS A 447 -31.70 -9.12 2.56
C LYS A 447 -31.99 -8.07 3.64
N ASN A 448 -31.03 -7.84 4.54
CA ASN A 448 -31.20 -6.94 5.66
C ASN A 448 -29.88 -6.29 6.09
N ASN A 449 -29.68 -5.03 5.71
CA ASN A 449 -28.48 -4.26 6.02
C ASN A 449 -28.22 -4.10 7.53
N TYR A 450 -29.26 -4.04 8.36
CA TYR A 450 -29.09 -3.97 9.81
C TYR A 450 -28.48 -5.27 10.35
N ILE A 451 -29.01 -6.42 9.91
CA ILE A 451 -28.47 -7.75 10.26
C ILE A 451 -27.03 -7.87 9.77
N THR A 452 -26.77 -7.56 8.50
CA THR A 452 -25.43 -7.60 7.92
C THR A 452 -24.44 -6.77 8.72
N THR A 453 -24.75 -5.49 8.96
CA THR A 453 -23.88 -4.58 9.72
C THR A 453 -23.66 -5.11 11.15
N LYS A 454 -24.74 -5.49 11.84
CA LYS A 454 -24.67 -5.96 13.22
C LYS A 454 -23.79 -7.20 13.36
N TYR A 455 -24.02 -8.22 12.55
CA TYR A 455 -23.27 -9.47 12.67
C TYR A 455 -21.85 -9.35 12.13
N SER A 456 -21.59 -8.54 11.10
CA SER A 456 -20.23 -8.21 10.70
C SER A 456 -19.43 -7.55 11.81
N LEU A 457 -20.02 -6.58 12.52
CA LEU A 457 -19.37 -5.94 13.67
C LEU A 457 -19.17 -6.92 14.83
N ILE A 458 -20.15 -7.78 15.13
CA ILE A 458 -20.02 -8.79 16.19
C ILE A 458 -18.89 -9.76 15.85
N LEU A 459 -18.92 -10.38 14.67
CA LEU A 459 -17.93 -11.36 14.26
C LEU A 459 -16.54 -10.73 14.21
N GLY A 460 -16.40 -9.54 13.61
CA GLY A 460 -15.12 -8.85 13.52
C GLY A 460 -14.56 -8.44 14.88
N SER A 461 -15.42 -8.03 15.83
CA SER A 461 -14.98 -7.68 17.18
C SER A 461 -14.63 -8.93 18.01
N CYS A 462 -15.41 -10.01 17.87
CA CYS A 462 -15.11 -11.29 18.55
C CYS A 462 -13.78 -11.87 18.06
N PHE A 463 -13.58 -11.97 16.75
CA PHE A 463 -12.30 -12.45 16.19
C PHE A 463 -11.16 -11.45 16.44
N GLY A 464 -11.45 -10.15 16.42
CA GLY A 464 -10.47 -9.10 16.70
C GLY A 464 -9.90 -9.17 18.12
N ILE A 465 -10.73 -9.41 19.15
CA ILE A 465 -10.24 -9.61 20.52
C ILE A 465 -9.38 -10.88 20.66
N LEU A 466 -9.59 -11.88 19.81
CA LEU A 466 -8.77 -13.09 19.81
C LEU A 466 -7.37 -12.88 19.22
N VAL A 467 -7.13 -11.80 18.46
CA VAL A 467 -5.82 -11.49 17.86
C VAL A 467 -4.70 -11.41 18.91
N PRO A 468 -4.79 -10.56 19.96
CA PRO A 468 -3.76 -10.53 21.01
C PRO A 468 -3.67 -11.82 21.82
N ILE A 469 -4.79 -12.50 22.03
CA ILE A 469 -4.82 -13.78 22.76
C ILE A 469 -4.03 -14.83 21.99
N ILE A 470 -4.21 -14.89 20.67
CA ILE A 470 -3.50 -15.87 19.86
C ILE A 470 -2.02 -15.55 19.70
N ASN A 471 -1.67 -14.27 19.70
CA ASN A 471 -0.28 -13.86 19.73
C ASN A 471 0.44 -14.36 20.99
N GLY A 472 -0.18 -14.18 22.16
CA GLY A 472 0.32 -14.69 23.43
C GLY A 472 0.41 -16.22 23.48
N LEU A 473 -0.59 -16.93 22.96
CA LEU A 473 -0.62 -18.40 22.97
C LEU A 473 0.38 -19.05 22.02
N VAL A 474 0.53 -18.52 20.79
CA VAL A 474 1.35 -19.15 19.74
C VAL A 474 2.80 -18.70 19.81
N SER A 475 3.06 -17.42 20.05
CA SER A 475 4.43 -16.86 20.05
C SER A 475 4.98 -16.58 21.45
N GLY A 476 4.19 -16.74 22.51
CA GLY A 476 4.59 -16.33 23.87
C GLY A 476 4.65 -14.81 24.06
N ASN A 477 4.33 -14.03 23.02
CA ASN A 477 4.38 -12.58 22.99
C ASN A 477 3.11 -11.99 23.62
N TRP A 478 2.95 -12.17 24.92
CA TRP A 478 1.89 -11.51 25.68
C TRP A 478 2.15 -10.00 25.78
N MET A 479 1.08 -9.21 25.91
CA MET A 479 1.19 -7.74 25.96
C MET A 479 2.19 -7.22 27.01
N TRP A 480 2.23 -7.83 28.20
CA TRP A 480 3.19 -7.45 29.25
C TRP A 480 4.63 -7.88 28.93
N VAL A 481 4.83 -9.00 28.22
CA VAL A 481 6.16 -9.45 27.77
C VAL A 481 6.69 -8.50 26.69
N MET A 482 5.86 -8.19 25.70
CA MET A 482 6.23 -7.27 24.63
C MET A 482 6.55 -5.88 25.15
N TYR A 483 5.81 -5.39 26.14
CA TYR A 483 6.09 -4.11 26.81
C TYR A 483 7.44 -4.13 27.53
N GLN A 484 7.78 -5.22 28.23
CA GLN A 484 9.08 -5.37 28.92
C GLN A 484 10.25 -5.50 27.95
N GLN A 485 10.03 -6.07 26.76
CA GLN A 485 11.05 -6.31 25.73
C GLN A 485 11.13 -5.19 24.68
N ASP A 486 10.42 -4.07 24.89
CA ASP A 486 10.36 -2.93 23.96
C ASP A 486 9.91 -3.29 22.53
N GLN A 487 9.02 -4.28 22.40
CA GLN A 487 8.49 -4.74 21.12
C GLN A 487 7.30 -3.90 20.64
N THR A 488 7.54 -2.61 20.44
CA THR A 488 6.50 -1.61 20.16
C THR A 488 5.65 -1.93 18.92
N ALA A 489 6.24 -2.48 17.85
CA ALA A 489 5.53 -2.82 16.62
C ALA A 489 4.47 -3.92 16.82
N ILE A 490 4.85 -5.04 17.46
CA ILE A 490 3.95 -6.17 17.70
C ILE A 490 2.89 -5.78 18.74
N PHE A 491 3.31 -5.07 19.79
CA PHE A 491 2.43 -4.53 20.82
C PHE A 491 1.36 -3.59 20.25
N PHE A 492 1.74 -2.76 19.27
CA PHE A 492 0.81 -1.86 18.59
C PHE A 492 -0.31 -2.61 17.87
N VAL A 493 -0.01 -3.70 17.14
CA VAL A 493 -1.04 -4.51 16.45
C VAL A 493 -2.06 -5.07 17.42
N ASP A 494 -1.61 -5.57 18.57
CA ASP A 494 -2.48 -6.13 19.61
C ASP A 494 -3.40 -5.05 20.21
N ILE A 495 -2.85 -3.89 20.60
CA ILE A 495 -3.66 -2.74 21.07
C ILE A 495 -4.65 -2.29 20.00
N PHE A 496 -4.19 -2.20 18.77
CA PHE A 496 -4.99 -1.73 17.65
C PHE A 496 -6.24 -2.60 17.45
N TRP A 497 -6.10 -3.92 17.47
CA TRP A 497 -7.24 -4.83 17.35
C TRP A 497 -8.18 -4.79 18.57
N ILE A 498 -7.65 -4.59 19.78
CA ILE A 498 -8.47 -4.37 20.98
C ILE A 498 -9.30 -3.08 20.81
N CYS A 499 -8.65 -1.97 20.47
CA CYS A 499 -9.29 -0.67 20.30
C CYS A 499 -10.41 -0.72 19.24
N ILE A 500 -10.14 -1.27 18.05
CA ILE A 500 -11.15 -1.39 16.99
C ILE A 500 -12.32 -2.26 17.43
N SER A 501 -12.05 -3.37 18.13
CA SER A 501 -13.10 -4.26 18.63
C SER A 501 -13.95 -3.59 19.71
N LEU A 502 -13.34 -2.86 20.65
CA LEU A 502 -14.05 -2.12 21.68
C LEU A 502 -14.91 -0.98 21.10
N ILE A 503 -14.38 -0.23 20.13
CA ILE A 503 -15.15 0.80 19.42
C ILE A 503 -16.34 0.17 18.70
N SER A 504 -16.12 -0.95 18.01
CA SER A 504 -17.18 -1.68 17.30
C SER A 504 -18.25 -2.23 18.24
N PHE A 505 -17.87 -2.76 19.41
CA PHE A 505 -18.82 -3.13 20.47
C PHE A 505 -19.57 -1.91 21.03
N GLY A 506 -18.90 -0.79 21.24
CA GLY A 506 -19.53 0.47 21.63
C GLY A 506 -20.59 0.93 20.63
N ILE A 507 -20.32 0.82 19.34
CA ILE A 507 -21.29 1.08 18.26
C ILE A 507 -22.46 0.11 18.35
N LEU A 508 -22.19 -1.20 18.50
CA LEU A 508 -23.21 -2.24 18.62
C LEU A 508 -24.19 -1.99 19.78
N LEU A 509 -23.70 -1.53 20.93
CA LEU A 509 -24.54 -1.18 22.08
C LEU A 509 -25.49 -0.02 21.80
N ARG A 510 -25.12 0.86 20.86
CA ARG A 510 -25.94 2.02 20.44
C ARG A 510 -26.80 1.72 19.21
N MET A 511 -26.60 0.59 18.53
CA MET A 511 -27.37 0.20 17.34
C MET A 511 -28.81 -0.17 17.69
N LYS A 512 -29.77 0.69 17.31
CA LYS A 512 -31.20 0.39 17.41
C LYS A 512 -31.70 -0.32 16.16
N LYS A 513 -32.59 -1.30 16.32
CA LYS A 513 -33.29 -1.92 15.19
C LYS A 513 -34.10 -0.83 14.47
N PRO A 514 -33.97 -0.65 13.15
CA PRO A 514 -34.81 0.30 12.43
C PRO A 514 -36.27 -0.12 12.57
N VAL A 515 -37.12 0.84 12.96
CA VAL A 515 -38.59 0.68 13.09
C VAL A 515 -39.22 0.66 11.72
#